data_AF-A0A2P7U0D5-F1
#
_entry.id   AF-A0A2P7U0D5-F1
#
_cell.length_a   1.000
_cell.length_b   1.000
_cell.length_c   1.000
_cell.angle_alpha   90.00
_cell.angle_beta   90.00
_cell.angle_gamma   90.00
#
_symmetry.space_group_name_H-M   'P 1'
#
loop_
_entity.id
_entity.type
_entity.pdbx_description
1 polymer ?
#
loop_
_entity_poly.entity_id
_entity_poly.type
_entity_poly.pdbx_seq_one_letter_code
_entity_poly.pdbx_strand_id
1 'polypeptide(L)' 'MFTREVDVDESDFGVKVNGRGAAGKVAVFGLLKRNGSVFTVTVPNTQTAVLLPILRKQVNLTAYVYMDCYRRYDVL' A
#
# COMPACT_ATOMS: atom_id res chain seq x y z
N MET A 1 -8.60 -12.36 -3.26
CA MET A 1 -7.20 -12.62 -3.69
C MET A 1 -7.02 -12.16 -5.13
N PHE A 2 -6.04 -11.30 -5.39
CA PHE A 2 -5.71 -10.76 -6.71
C PHE A 2 -4.73 -11.69 -7.44
N THR A 3 -4.93 -11.95 -8.73
CA THR A 3 -4.28 -13.07 -9.45
C THR A 3 -3.48 -12.69 -10.70
N ARG A 4 -3.49 -11.43 -11.12
CA ARG A 4 -2.81 -10.97 -12.34
C ARG A 4 -1.95 -9.75 -12.04
N GLU A 5 -2.30 -8.60 -12.60
CA GLU A 5 -1.61 -7.35 -12.38
C GLU A 5 -2.28 -6.60 -11.22
N VAL A 6 -1.47 -6.18 -10.27
CA VAL A 6 -1.89 -5.42 -9.08
C VAL A 6 -0.96 -4.24 -8.92
N ASP A 7 -1.53 -3.04 -8.90
CA ASP A 7 -0.83 -1.83 -8.51
C ASP A 7 -1.02 -1.65 -7.00
N VAL A 8 0.03 -1.23 -6.32
CA VAL A 8 0.09 -1.12 -4.86
C VAL A 8 0.54 0.28 -4.51
N ASP A 9 -0.16 0.90 -3.57
CA ASP A 9 0.09 2.29 -3.19
C ASP A 9 -0.17 2.57 -1.70
N GLU A 10 0.61 3.49 -1.14
CA GLU A 10 0.43 4.03 0.19
C GLU A 10 0.06 5.50 0.14
N SER A 11 -1.00 5.85 0.84
CA SER A 11 -1.49 7.22 0.89
C SER A 11 -1.73 7.67 2.33
N ASP A 12 -1.23 8.85 2.69
CA ASP A 12 -1.49 9.47 3.98
C ASP A 12 -2.62 10.50 3.86
N PHE A 13 -3.79 10.18 4.42
CA PHE A 13 -4.97 11.05 4.40
C PHE A 13 -5.05 11.90 5.66
N GLY A 14 -5.17 13.21 5.50
CA GLY A 14 -5.33 14.13 6.61
C GLY A 14 -5.16 15.58 6.18
N VAL A 15 -5.41 16.51 7.10
CA VAL A 15 -5.21 17.93 6.84
C VAL A 15 -3.73 18.18 6.57
N LYS A 16 -3.44 18.85 5.45
CA LYS A 16 -2.08 19.26 5.09
C LYS A 16 -1.63 20.37 6.07
N VAL A 17 -0.89 19.99 7.10
CA VAL A 17 -0.23 20.93 8.01
C VAL A 17 1.14 21.27 7.44
N ASN A 18 1.36 22.53 7.03
CA ASN A 18 2.62 22.96 6.43
C ASN A 18 3.80 22.65 7.37
N GLY A 19 4.82 21.93 6.85
CA GLY A 19 6.07 21.68 7.55
C GLY A 19 6.06 20.57 8.61
N ARG A 20 4.96 19.81 8.76
CA ARG A 20 4.92 18.59 9.59
C ARG A 20 4.58 17.41 8.68
N GLY A 21 5.39 16.34 8.71
CA GLY A 21 5.25 15.16 7.85
C GLY A 21 3.95 14.37 8.08
N ALA A 22 4.01 13.04 8.21
CA ALA A 22 2.82 12.19 8.42
C ALA A 22 2.09 12.39 9.77
N ALA A 23 2.53 13.33 10.62
CA ALA A 23 1.95 13.56 11.94
C ALA A 23 0.47 13.99 11.85
N GLY A 24 -0.42 13.20 12.44
CA GLY A 24 -1.87 13.44 12.42
C GLY A 24 -2.59 12.99 11.15
N LYS A 25 -1.90 12.26 10.26
CA LYS A 25 -2.50 11.66 9.06
C LYS A 25 -2.83 10.18 9.30
N VAL A 26 -3.83 9.70 8.59
CA VAL A 26 -4.25 8.30 8.54
C VAL A 26 -3.57 7.66 7.33
N ALA A 27 -2.69 6.69 7.59
CA ALA A 27 -2.10 5.90 6.54
C ALA A 27 -3.13 4.90 5.98
N VAL A 28 -3.23 4.84 4.67
CA VAL A 28 -4.09 3.92 3.93
C VAL A 28 -3.21 3.15 2.95
N PHE A 29 -3.46 1.85 2.90
CA PHE A 29 -2.82 0.95 1.97
C PHE A 29 -3.84 0.50 0.93
N GLY A 30 -3.53 0.73 -0.35
CA GLY A 30 -4.37 0.42 -1.49
C GLY A 30 -3.77 -0.67 -2.38
N LEU A 31 -4.63 -1.56 -2.86
CA LEU A 31 -4.35 -2.54 -3.91
C LEU A 31 -5.38 -2.33 -5.02
N LEU A 32 -4.91 -1.94 -6.21
CA LEU A 32 -5.73 -1.74 -7.39
C LEU A 32 -5.48 -2.85 -8.39
N LYS A 33 -6.54 -3.55 -8.81
CA LYS A 33 -6.52 -4.36 -10.01
C LYS A 33 -6.78 -3.46 -11.21
N ARG A 34 -5.98 -3.58 -12.28
CA ARG A 34 -6.16 -2.77 -13.51
C ARG A 34 -7.57 -2.80 -14.12
N ASN A 35 -8.39 -3.81 -13.81
CA ASN A 35 -9.77 -3.91 -14.26
C ASN A 35 -10.80 -3.35 -13.24
N GLY A 36 -10.41 -2.41 -12.39
CA GLY A 36 -11.33 -1.62 -11.55
C GLY A 36 -11.75 -2.26 -10.22
N SER A 37 -11.10 -3.34 -9.77
CA SER A 37 -11.31 -3.87 -8.41
C SER A 37 -10.29 -3.25 -7.45
N VAL A 38 -10.77 -2.62 -6.39
CA VAL A 38 -9.92 -1.95 -5.39
C VAL A 38 -10.08 -2.63 -4.03
N PHE A 39 -8.98 -2.84 -3.33
CA PHE A 39 -8.94 -3.15 -1.91
C PHE A 39 -8.20 -2.03 -1.19
N THR A 40 -8.79 -1.47 -0.13
CA THR A 40 -8.14 -0.47 0.70
C THR A 40 -8.27 -0.84 2.17
N VAL A 41 -7.25 -0.52 2.94
CA VAL A 41 -7.24 -0.74 4.38
C VAL A 41 -6.49 0.38 5.09
N THR A 42 -7.04 0.88 6.18
CA THR A 42 -6.34 1.80 7.08
C THR A 42 -5.28 1.02 7.85
N VAL A 43 -4.04 1.53 7.84
CA VAL A 43 -2.91 0.90 8.53
C VAL A 43 -2.35 1.84 9.60
N PRO A 44 -1.79 1.31 10.69
CA PRO A 44 -1.19 2.14 11.73
C PRO A 44 0.05 2.92 11.25
N ASN A 45 0.71 2.45 10.19
CA ASN A 45 1.84 3.08 9.51
C ASN A 45 2.14 2.36 8.19
N THR A 46 2.98 2.95 7.35
CA THR A 46 3.43 2.42 6.05
C THR A 46 4.71 1.58 6.15
N GLN A 47 5.01 0.99 7.31
CA GLN A 47 6.21 0.17 7.45
C GLN A 47 6.04 -1.19 6.76
N THR A 48 7.13 -1.71 6.21
CA THR A 48 7.24 -3.02 5.56
C THR A 48 6.59 -4.15 6.38
N ALA A 49 6.80 -4.14 7.69
CA ALA A 49 6.28 -5.14 8.63
C ALA A 49 4.73 -5.16 8.69
N VAL A 50 4.08 -4.05 8.35
CA VAL A 50 2.62 -3.91 8.29
C VAL A 50 2.09 -4.24 6.90
N LEU A 51 2.77 -3.75 5.85
CA LEU A 51 2.28 -3.84 4.48
C LEU A 51 2.47 -5.24 3.86
N LEU A 52 3.63 -5.88 4.07
CA LEU A 52 3.92 -7.19 3.47
C LEU A 52 2.94 -8.30 3.87
N PRO A 53 2.52 -8.45 5.14
CA PRO A 53 1.51 -9.44 5.49
C PRO A 53 0.17 -9.22 4.79
N ILE A 54 -0.23 -7.95 4.61
CA ILE A 54 -1.47 -7.60 3.91
C ILE A 54 -1.34 -7.97 2.43
N LEU A 55 -0.22 -7.61 1.80
CA LEU A 55 0.07 -7.96 0.41
C LEU A 55 0.03 -9.49 0.21
N ARG A 56 0.72 -10.26 1.06
CA ARG A 56 0.75 -11.73 0.99
C ARG A 56 -0.63 -12.38 1.18
N LYS A 57 -1.50 -11.77 1.97
CA LYS A 57 -2.87 -12.26 2.19
C LYS A 57 -3.78 -11.94 1.00
N GLN A 58 -3.60 -10.80 0.36
CA GLN A 58 -4.50 -10.31 -0.68
C GLN A 58 -4.04 -10.66 -2.08
N VAL A 59 -2.75 -10.88 -2.33
CA VAL A 59 -2.16 -11.05 -3.65
C VAL A 59 -1.63 -12.47 -3.83
N ASN A 60 -1.87 -13.07 -4.99
CA ASN A 60 -1.32 -14.36 -5.36
C ASN A 60 0.18 -14.26 -5.64
N LEU A 61 0.95 -15.28 -5.25
CA LEU A 61 2.40 -15.34 -5.50
C LEU A 61 2.77 -15.32 -6.99
N THR A 62 1.84 -15.68 -7.88
CA THR A 62 2.04 -15.61 -9.34
C THR A 62 1.61 -14.28 -9.96
N ALA A 63 1.12 -13.33 -9.17
CA ALA A 63 0.68 -12.03 -9.64
C ALA A 63 1.88 -11.10 -9.91
N TYR A 64 1.75 -10.24 -10.92
CA TYR A 64 2.67 -9.14 -11.17
C TYR A 64 2.27 -7.97 -10.30
N VAL A 65 3.18 -7.53 -9.43
CA VAL A 65 2.95 -6.43 -8.50
C VAL A 65 3.74 -5.22 -8.95
N TYR A 66 3.04 -4.12 -9.23
CA TYR A 66 3.65 -2.83 -9.54
C TYR A 66 3.63 -1.96 -8.29
N MET A 67 4.80 -1.44 -7.93
CA MET A 67 5.00 -0.55 -6.79
C MET A 67 5.82 0.65 -7.25
N ASP A 68 5.60 1.81 -6.65
CA ASP A 68 6.28 3.07 -6.98
C ASP A 68 7.67 3.17 -6.34
N CYS A 69 8.48 2.11 -6.36
CA CYS A 69 9.83 2.07 -5.76
C CYS A 69 9.91 2.63 -4.32
N TYR A 70 8.79 2.63 -3.57
CA TYR A 70 8.78 3.18 -2.23
C TYR A 70 9.75 2.40 -1.35
N ARG A 71 10.63 3.12 -0.66
CA ARG A 71 11.78 2.55 0.07
C ARG A 71 11.38 1.50 1.12
N ARG A 72 10.13 1.49 1.57
CA ARG A 72 9.62 0.49 2.52
C ARG A 72 9.38 -0.88 1.88
N TYR A 73 9.33 -1.00 0.56
CA TYR A 73 9.26 -2.29 -0.12
C TYR A 73 10.62 -2.88 -0.45
N ASP A 74 11.68 -2.11 -0.29
CA ASP A 74 13.05 -2.56 -0.51
C ASP A 74 13.52 -3.35 0.72
N VAL A 75 13.44 -4.69 0.64
CA VAL A 75 13.73 -5.62 1.74
C VAL A 75 15.05 -6.38 1.53
N LEU A 76 15.91 -5.88 0.65
CA LEU A 76 17.23 -6.44 0.35
C LEU A 76 18.36 -5.66 1.03
#